data_AF-A0A5B7BEL2-F1
#
_entry.id   AF-A0A5B7BEL2-F1
#
_cell.length_a   1.000
_cell.length_b   1.000
_cell.length_c   1.000
_cell.angle_alpha   90.00
_cell.angle_beta   90.00
_cell.angle_gamma   90.00
#
_symmetry.space_group_name_H-M   'P 1'
#
loop_
_entity.id
_entity.type
_entity.pdbx_description
1 polymer ?
#
loop_
_entity_poly.entity_id
_entity_poly.type
_entity_poly.pdbx_seq_one_letter_code
_entity_poly.pdbx_strand_id
1 'polypeptide(L)'
;SLSLSLSKMATAVPLVSQLSPETPLHAPKLTSLKSLAESGALTSIPSNYAYSTNPNELAGSDPEDTIPVIDFSVLTSGDPDQRSKIIQDLGKACEEWGFFMVRTYQF
;
A
#
# COMPACT_ATOMS: atom_id res chain seq x y z
N SER A 1 32.29 37.32 22.93
CA SER A 1 32.40 35.91 22.52
C SER A 1 33.06 35.15 23.66
N LEU A 2 32.27 34.45 24.47
CA LEU A 2 32.74 33.74 25.67
C LEU A 2 33.15 32.32 25.28
N SER A 3 34.41 31.98 25.54
CA SER A 3 34.97 30.64 25.37
C SER A 3 34.59 29.77 26.57
N LEU A 4 33.90 28.65 26.35
CA LEU A 4 33.81 27.56 27.31
C LEU A 4 34.40 26.29 26.68
N SER A 5 35.63 25.97 27.05
CA SER A 5 36.24 24.67 26.79
C SER A 5 35.64 23.66 27.77
N LEU A 6 34.92 22.65 27.26
CA LEU A 6 34.43 21.53 28.06
C LEU A 6 35.37 20.33 27.87
N SER A 7 36.19 20.07 28.89
CA SER A 7 37.14 18.96 28.95
C SER A 7 36.39 17.63 29.05
N LYS A 8 36.71 16.71 28.14
CA LYS A 8 36.16 15.35 28.02
C LYS A 8 36.79 14.45 29.09
N MET A 9 35.99 13.80 29.94
CA MET A 9 36.44 12.65 30.74
C MET A 9 35.58 11.44 30.39
N ALA A 10 36.20 10.42 29.80
CA ALA A 10 35.58 9.15 29.50
C ALA A 10 35.87 8.18 30.65
N THR A 11 34.86 7.88 31.46
CA THR A 11 34.92 6.79 32.44
C THR A 11 34.37 5.54 31.78
N ALA A 12 35.25 4.56 31.53
CA ALA A 12 34.89 3.27 30.97
C ALA A 12 34.11 2.45 32.02
N VAL A 13 32.88 2.07 31.69
CA VAL A 13 32.08 1.10 32.45
C VAL A 13 32.34 -0.27 31.81
N PRO A 14 32.66 -1.34 32.57
CA PRO A 14 32.95 -2.64 31.98
C PRO A 14 31.69 -3.22 31.33
N LEU A 15 31.84 -3.66 30.07
CA LEU A 15 30.85 -4.40 29.30
C LEU A 15 30.58 -5.75 29.99
N VAL A 16 29.53 -5.82 30.79
CA VAL A 16 28.93 -7.10 31.17
C VAL A 16 28.30 -7.68 29.90
N SER A 17 28.90 -8.74 29.37
CA SER A 17 28.28 -9.59 28.36
C SER A 17 27.09 -10.30 28.99
N GLN A 18 25.92 -9.67 28.93
CA GLN A 18 24.66 -10.37 29.17
C GLN A 18 24.36 -11.21 27.93
N LEU A 19 24.72 -12.50 27.99
CA LEU A 19 24.20 -13.53 27.09
C LEU A 19 22.68 -13.61 27.36
N SER A 20 21.87 -12.93 26.53
CA SER A 20 20.45 -13.27 26.44
C SER A 20 20.32 -14.62 25.73
N PRO A 21 19.34 -15.46 26.09
CA PRO A 21 19.01 -16.63 25.30
C PRO A 21 18.54 -16.12 23.94
N GLU A 22 19.32 -16.39 22.89
CA GLU A 22 18.83 -16.32 21.51
C GLU A 22 17.66 -17.30 21.41
N THR A 23 16.46 -16.76 21.60
CA THR A 23 15.27 -17.38 21.03
C THR A 23 15.44 -17.11 19.54
N PRO A 24 15.55 -18.14 18.68
CA PRO A 24 15.55 -17.89 17.25
C PRO A 24 14.17 -17.31 16.93
N LEU A 25 14.08 -15.99 16.82
CA LEU A 25 13.10 -15.37 15.96
C LEU A 25 13.47 -15.85 14.57
N HIS A 26 12.98 -17.04 14.25
CA HIS A 26 13.07 -17.62 12.93
C HIS A 26 12.35 -16.62 12.05
N ALA A 27 13.12 -15.76 11.38
CA ALA A 27 12.60 -14.90 10.34
C ALA A 27 11.71 -15.79 9.47
N PRO A 28 10.44 -15.42 9.24
CA PRO A 28 9.52 -16.30 8.54
C PRO A 28 10.20 -16.72 7.24
N LYS A 29 10.42 -18.02 7.06
CA LYS A 29 10.92 -18.55 5.80
C LYS A 29 9.88 -18.19 4.77
N LEU A 30 10.11 -17.12 4.01
CA LEU A 30 9.21 -16.62 2.97
C LEU A 30 9.11 -17.71 1.91
N THR A 31 8.17 -18.61 2.13
CA THR A 31 7.70 -19.58 1.15
C THR A 31 6.73 -18.85 0.24
N SER A 32 6.81 -19.13 -1.06
CA SER A 32 5.94 -18.48 -2.04
C SER A 32 4.47 -18.71 -1.67
N LEU A 33 3.67 -17.65 -1.60
CA LEU A 33 2.22 -17.73 -1.32
C LEU A 33 1.51 -18.66 -2.29
N LYS A 34 1.95 -18.66 -3.56
CA LYS A 34 1.46 -19.58 -4.57
C LYS A 34 1.74 -21.04 -4.21
N SER A 35 2.99 -21.38 -3.87
CA SER A 35 3.33 -22.76 -3.46
C SER A 35 2.62 -23.20 -2.19
N LEU A 36 2.37 -22.26 -1.28
CA LEU A 36 1.67 -22.51 -0.03
C LEU A 36 0.20 -22.82 -0.28
N ALA A 37 -0.45 -22.08 -1.19
CA ALA A 37 -1.83 -22.34 -1.60
C ALA A 37 -1.98 -23.66 -2.36
N GLU A 38 -1.02 -23.97 -3.25
CA GLU A 38 -1.02 -25.20 -4.06
C GLU A 38 -0.63 -26.46 -3.27
N SER A 39 0.00 -26.31 -2.10
CA SER A 39 0.46 -27.42 -1.24
C SER A 39 -0.68 -28.24 -0.63
N GLY A 40 -1.89 -27.68 -0.51
CA GLY A 40 -3.03 -28.35 0.12
C GLY A 40 -2.87 -28.63 1.62
N ALA A 41 -1.74 -28.22 2.22
CA ALA A 41 -1.40 -28.46 3.62
C ALA A 41 -2.05 -27.48 4.60
N LEU A 42 -2.72 -26.43 4.11
CA LEU A 42 -3.36 -25.43 4.96
C LEU A 42 -4.81 -25.80 5.25
N THR A 43 -5.10 -26.05 6.52
CA THR A 43 -6.48 -26.15 7.03
C THR A 43 -7.07 -24.80 7.41
N SER A 44 -6.22 -23.76 7.49
CA SER A 44 -6.58 -22.38 7.86
C SER A 44 -5.54 -21.39 7.35
N ILE A 45 -5.94 -20.12 7.18
CA ILE A 45 -5.01 -19.03 6.82
C ILE A 45 -4.03 -18.80 7.98
N PRO A 46 -2.70 -18.78 7.72
CA PRO A 46 -1.70 -18.48 8.76
C PRO A 46 -1.90 -17.07 9.33
N SER A 47 -1.64 -16.90 10.63
CA SER A 47 -1.87 -15.63 11.34
C SER A 47 -1.07 -14.46 10.78
N ASN A 48 0.08 -14.70 10.16
CA ASN A 48 0.88 -13.66 9.51
C ASN A 48 0.27 -13.13 8.19
N TYR A 49 -0.77 -13.77 7.67
CA TYR A 49 -1.58 -13.34 6.53
C TYR A 49 -3.03 -13.01 6.92
N ALA A 50 -3.39 -13.15 8.19
CA ALA A 50 -4.71 -12.83 8.69
C ALA A 50 -4.79 -11.34 9.03
N TYR A 51 -5.68 -10.62 8.37
CA TYR A 51 -6.02 -9.25 8.75
C TYR A 51 -7.19 -9.29 9.75
N SER A 52 -7.03 -8.67 10.91
CA SER A 52 -8.11 -8.51 11.89
C SER A 52 -8.81 -7.19 11.62
N THR A 53 -9.90 -7.21 10.86
CA THR A 53 -10.71 -6.02 10.61
C THR A 53 -11.41 -5.60 11.91
N ASN A 54 -11.36 -4.31 12.25
CA ASN A 54 -12.22 -3.82 13.33
C ASN A 54 -13.68 -3.90 12.84
N PRO A 55 -14.64 -4.39 13.64
CA PRO A 55 -16.04 -4.50 13.21
C PRO A 55 -16.71 -3.16 12.84
N ASN A 56 -16.07 -2.02 13.14
CA ASN A 56 -16.49 -0.69 12.69
C ASN A 56 -16.01 -0.32 11.27
N GLU A 57 -15.08 -1.08 10.67
CA GLU A 57 -14.59 -0.88 9.30
C GLU A 57 -15.44 -1.68 8.31
N LEU A 58 -16.77 -1.55 8.43
CA LEU A 58 -17.69 -2.17 7.49
C LEU A 58 -17.42 -1.58 6.10
N ALA A 59 -16.70 -2.36 5.27
CA ALA A 59 -16.53 -2.10 3.85
C ALA A 59 -17.85 -2.39 3.12
N GLY A 60 -18.86 -1.56 3.37
CA GLY A 60 -20.03 -1.46 2.52
C GLY A 60 -19.77 -0.36 1.52
N SER A 61 -19.29 -0.71 0.32
CA SER A 61 -19.34 0.22 -0.80
C SER A 61 -20.81 0.39 -1.21
N ASP A 62 -21.25 1.63 -1.37
CA ASP A 62 -22.55 1.91 -1.97
C ASP A 62 -22.54 1.28 -3.38
N PRO A 63 -23.59 0.53 -3.82
CA PRO A 63 -23.68 0.09 -5.21
C PRO A 63 -23.58 1.25 -6.24
N GLU A 64 -23.81 2.49 -5.80
CA GLU A 64 -23.66 3.69 -6.62
C GLU A 64 -22.17 4.09 -6.82
N ASP A 65 -21.26 3.63 -5.94
CA ASP A 65 -19.82 3.89 -6.00
C ASP A 65 -19.15 2.93 -7.01
N THR A 66 -19.37 3.17 -8.31
CA THR A 66 -18.68 2.45 -9.38
C THR A 66 -17.45 3.21 -9.84
N ILE A 67 -16.33 2.47 -10.00
CA ILE A 67 -15.06 3.01 -10.51
C ILE A 67 -15.30 3.72 -11.86
N PRO A 68 -14.85 4.98 -12.02
CA PRO A 68 -15.06 5.74 -13.25
C PRO A 68 -14.41 5.05 -14.46
N VAL A 69 -15.06 5.14 -15.62
CA VAL A 69 -14.52 4.68 -16.91
C VAL A 69 -14.35 5.89 -17.82
N ILE A 70 -13.13 6.18 -18.24
CA ILE A 70 -12.80 7.31 -19.12
C ILE A 70 -12.53 6.78 -20.52
N ASP A 71 -13.30 7.26 -21.51
CA ASP A 71 -13.10 6.93 -22.92
C ASP A 71 -12.05 7.86 -23.55
N PHE A 72 -10.83 7.34 -23.71
CA PHE A 72 -9.71 8.12 -24.22
C PHE A 72 -9.82 8.40 -25.73
N SER A 73 -10.64 7.63 -26.47
CA SER A 73 -10.83 7.88 -27.91
C SER A 73 -11.46 9.27 -28.17
N VAL A 74 -12.28 9.74 -27.22
CA VAL A 74 -12.97 11.04 -27.29
C VAL A 74 -12.00 12.21 -27.17
N LEU A 75 -10.85 12.03 -26.52
CA LEU A 75 -9.81 13.07 -26.40
C LEU A 75 -9.26 13.50 -27.76
N THR A 76 -9.23 12.57 -28.72
CA THR A 76 -8.80 12.81 -30.10
C THR A 76 -9.96 13.15 -31.05
N SER A 77 -11.19 13.21 -30.54
CA SER A 77 -12.35 13.56 -31.37
C SER A 77 -12.25 14.99 -31.90
N GLY A 78 -12.81 15.21 -33.09
CA GLY A 78 -12.92 16.54 -33.70
C GLY A 78 -13.94 17.45 -33.02
N ASP A 79 -14.76 16.91 -32.11
CA ASP A 79 -15.81 17.62 -31.39
C ASP A 79 -15.24 18.29 -30.11
N PRO A 80 -15.17 19.63 -30.04
CA PRO A 80 -14.62 20.34 -28.87
C PRO A 80 -15.45 20.15 -27.60
N ASP A 81 -16.77 19.99 -27.71
CA ASP A 81 -17.67 19.88 -26.57
C ASP A 81 -17.50 18.51 -25.91
N GLN A 82 -17.45 17.46 -26.74
CA GLN A 82 -17.15 16.10 -26.27
C GLN A 82 -15.76 16.03 -25.63
N ARG A 83 -14.76 16.66 -26.25
CA ARG A 83 -13.40 16.73 -25.70
C ARG A 83 -13.35 17.48 -24.36
N SER A 84 -14.05 18.61 -24.24
CA SER A 84 -14.11 19.35 -22.98
C SER A 84 -14.77 18.52 -21.89
N LYS A 85 -15.86 17.82 -22.21
CA LYS A 85 -16.58 16.97 -21.26
C LYS A 85 -15.69 15.84 -20.73
N ILE A 86 -15.00 15.12 -21.61
CA ILE A 86 -14.16 13.99 -21.17
C ILE A 86 -12.95 14.45 -20.33
N ILE A 87 -12.42 15.65 -20.60
CA ILE A 87 -11.36 16.24 -19.77
C ILE A 87 -11.88 16.58 -18.37
N GLN A 88 -13.11 17.10 -18.26
CA GLN A 88 -13.74 17.36 -16.97
C GLN A 88 -14.01 16.06 -16.20
N ASP A 89 -14.54 15.04 -16.89
CA ASP A 89 -14.81 13.73 -16.31
C ASP A 89 -13.50 13.07 -15.83
N LEU A 90 -12.40 13.21 -16.59
CA LEU A 90 -11.06 12.77 -16.19
C LEU A 90 -10.56 13.50 -14.95
N GLY A 91 -10.72 14.83 -14.89
CA GLY A 91 -10.35 15.63 -13.72
C GLY A 91 -11.09 15.19 -12.46
N LYS A 92 -12.40 15.00 -12.55
CA LYS A 92 -13.22 14.48 -11.44
C LYS A 92 -12.78 13.10 -10.98
N ALA A 93 -12.50 12.19 -11.91
CA ALA A 93 -12.00 10.86 -11.55
C ALA A 93 -10.66 10.93 -10.79
N CYS A 94 -9.77 11.84 -11.18
CA CYS A 94 -8.53 12.08 -10.44
C CYS A 94 -8.78 12.64 -9.03
N GLU A 95 -9.72 13.57 -8.88
CA GLU A 95 -9.99 14.27 -7.61
C GLU A 95 -10.80 13.43 -6.62
N GLU A 96 -11.87 12.78 -7.10
CA GLU A 96 -12.83 12.06 -6.26
C GLU A 96 -12.40 10.62 -6.00
N TRP A 97 -11.77 9.96 -6.99
CA TRP A 97 -11.39 8.55 -6.90
C TRP A 97 -9.89 8.32 -6.77
N GLY A 98 -9.07 9.15 -7.43
CA GLY A 98 -7.62 8.94 -7.53
C GLY A 98 -7.22 7.80 -8.49
N PHE A 99 -8.17 7.06 -9.03
CA PHE A 99 -7.97 6.03 -10.06
C PHE A 99 -9.23 5.86 -10.92
N PHE A 100 -9.06 5.32 -12.13
CA PHE A 100 -10.14 5.06 -13.08
C PHE A 100 -9.74 3.98 -14.08
N MET A 101 -10.73 3.41 -14.76
CA MET A 101 -10.52 2.53 -15.90
C MET A 101 -10.45 3.34 -17.20
N VAL A 102 -9.58 2.91 -18.10
CA VAL A 102 -9.47 3.51 -19.43
C VAL A 102 -10.15 2.62 -20.45
N ARG A 103 -10.96 3.23 -21.31
CA ARG A 103 -11.53 2.60 -22.50
C ARG A 103 -10.91 3.24 -23.73
N THR A 104 -10.39 2.39 -24.61
CA THR A 104 -9.84 2.79 -25.90
C THR A 104 -10.44 1.83 -26.92
N TYR A 105 -11.11 2.37 -27.93
CA TYR A 105 -11.49 1.63 -29.11
C TYR A 105 -10.53 2.06 -30.23
N GLN A 106 -9.71 1.14 -30.70
CA GLN A 106 -8.89 1.29 -31.90
C GLN A 106 -9.29 0.14 -32.84
N PHE A 107 -9.84 0.49 -34.00
CA PHE A 107 -9.97 -0.43 -35.14
C PHE A 107 -8.72 -0.35 -36.01
#